data_AF-A0A9D6PNP4-F1
#
_entry.id   AF-A0A9D6PNP4-F1
#
_cell.length_a   1.000
_cell.length_b   1.000
_cell.length_c   1.000
_cell.angle_alpha   90.00
_cell.angle_beta   90.00
_cell.angle_gamma   90.00
#
_symmetry.space_group_name_H-M   'P 1'
#
loop_
_entity.id
_entity.type
_entity.pdbx_description
1 polymer ?
#
loop_
_entity_poly.entity_id
_entity_poly.type
_entity_poly.pdbx_seq_one_letter_code
_entity_poly.pdbx_strand_id
1 'polypeptide(L)'
;MIEEATVDAYNDEEQASGFLTMIQDHLPCSFTALVVGEPVQVVGFDFGEPYETIVMAVCRRKGKRYKINVTTLEWPGPPPQGAEWIEAYRAWLRGT
;
A
#
# COMPACT_ATOMS: atom_id res chain seq x y z
N MET A 1 -11.99 -9.32 -0.64
CA MET A 1 -10.81 -8.44 -0.76
C MET A 1 -9.62 -9.18 -1.35
N ILE A 2 -9.01 -10.18 -0.68
CA ILE A 2 -7.91 -10.95 -1.32
C ILE A 2 -8.39 -11.58 -2.63
N GLU A 3 -9.46 -12.39 -2.58
CA GLU A 3 -10.05 -13.02 -3.78
C GLU A 3 -10.39 -12.01 -4.90
N GLU A 4 -10.77 -10.79 -4.53
CA GLU A 4 -11.15 -9.74 -5.47
C GLU A 4 -9.92 -9.10 -6.13
N ALA A 5 -8.86 -8.87 -5.34
CA ALA A 5 -7.57 -8.39 -5.85
C ALA A 5 -6.85 -9.44 -6.71
N THR A 6 -7.18 -10.73 -6.57
CA THR A 6 -6.50 -11.85 -7.26
C THR A 6 -7.37 -12.59 -8.28
N VAL A 7 -8.55 -12.05 -8.63
CA VAL A 7 -9.61 -12.78 -9.37
C VAL A 7 -9.20 -13.24 -10.79
N ASP A 8 -8.21 -12.59 -11.41
CA ASP A 8 -7.68 -12.92 -12.74
C ASP A 8 -6.14 -12.92 -12.74
N ALA A 9 -5.55 -13.41 -11.65
CA ALA A 9 -4.10 -13.48 -11.50
C ALA A 9 -3.61 -14.94 -11.56
N TYR A 10 -2.63 -15.18 -12.41
CA TYR A 10 -1.99 -16.47 -12.67
C TYR A 10 -0.67 -16.64 -11.91
N ASN A 11 -0.09 -15.56 -11.40
CA ASN A 11 1.17 -15.56 -10.64
C ASN A 11 1.21 -14.45 -9.56
N ASP A 12 2.25 -14.46 -8.73
CA ASP A 12 2.40 -13.51 -7.61
C ASP A 12 2.56 -12.05 -8.08
N GLU A 13 3.15 -11.82 -9.26
CA GLU A 13 3.32 -10.48 -9.84
C GLU A 13 1.96 -9.89 -10.23
N GLU A 14 1.12 -10.67 -10.89
CA GLU A 14 -0.25 -10.28 -11.26
C GLU A 14 -1.12 -10.09 -10.02
N GLN A 15 -0.98 -10.95 -9.00
CA GLN A 15 -1.67 -10.77 -7.72
C GLN A 15 -1.25 -9.46 -7.04
N ALA A 16 0.06 -9.19 -6.95
CA ALA A 16 0.56 -7.93 -6.40
C ALA A 16 0.08 -6.71 -7.20
N SER A 17 0.00 -6.82 -8.52
CA SER A 17 -0.55 -5.79 -9.41
C SER A 17 -2.03 -5.51 -9.10
N GLY A 18 -2.84 -6.56 -8.94
CA GLY A 18 -4.23 -6.42 -8.53
C GLY A 18 -4.40 -5.72 -7.18
N PHE A 19 -3.53 -6.03 -6.20
CA PHE A 19 -3.51 -5.29 -4.93
C PHE A 19 -3.13 -3.82 -5.11
N LEU A 20 -2.11 -3.51 -5.92
CA LEU A 20 -1.72 -2.13 -6.19
C LEU A 20 -2.87 -1.33 -6.81
N THR A 21 -3.56 -1.90 -7.82
CA THR A 21 -4.73 -1.28 -8.44
C THR A 21 -5.83 -1.01 -7.42
N MET A 22 -6.20 -2.01 -6.61
CA MET A 22 -7.24 -1.85 -5.60
C MET A 22 -6.87 -0.77 -4.57
N ILE A 23 -5.60 -0.70 -4.16
CA ILE A 23 -5.11 0.34 -3.26
C ILE A 23 -5.19 1.73 -3.91
N GLN A 24 -4.75 1.86 -5.17
CA GLN A 24 -4.78 3.14 -5.89
C GLN A 24 -6.20 3.65 -6.15
N ASP A 25 -7.14 2.76 -6.42
CA ASP A 25 -8.53 3.11 -6.74
C ASP A 25 -9.34 3.51 -5.49
N HIS A 26 -9.04 2.91 -4.33
CA HIS A 26 -9.86 3.06 -3.13
C HIS A 26 -9.25 3.93 -2.04
N LEU A 27 -7.91 4.05 -1.96
CA LEU A 27 -7.29 4.94 -0.99
C LEU A 27 -7.15 6.36 -1.57
N PRO A 28 -7.46 7.40 -0.78
CA PRO A 28 -7.21 8.75 -1.22
C PRO A 28 -5.71 8.96 -1.45
N CYS A 29 -5.33 9.64 -2.54
CA CYS A 29 -3.92 9.86 -2.86
C CYS A 29 -3.17 10.73 -1.85
N SER A 30 -3.85 11.44 -0.93
CA SER A 30 -3.23 12.36 0.01
C SER A 30 -3.80 12.23 1.42
N PHE A 31 -3.12 11.48 2.29
CA PHE A 31 -3.43 11.38 3.73
C PHE A 31 -2.18 11.32 4.61
N THR A 32 -2.35 11.63 5.90
CA THR A 32 -1.27 11.51 6.89
C THR A 32 -1.27 10.10 7.48
N ALA A 33 -0.10 9.49 7.54
CA ALA A 33 0.17 8.23 8.25
C ALA A 33 1.38 8.41 9.18
N LEU A 34 1.65 7.41 10.00
CA LEU A 34 2.87 7.31 10.79
C LEU A 34 3.79 6.23 10.20
N VAL A 35 5.10 6.41 10.39
CA VAL A 35 6.13 5.42 10.07
C VAL A 35 7.10 5.41 11.25
N VAL A 36 7.09 4.33 12.03
CA VAL A 36 7.85 4.24 13.29
C VAL A 36 7.49 5.43 14.21
N GLY A 37 6.19 5.72 14.33
CA GLY A 37 5.66 6.84 15.11
C GLY A 37 5.84 8.25 14.51
N GLU A 38 6.55 8.40 13.39
CA GLU A 38 6.80 9.71 12.78
C GLU A 38 5.77 10.05 11.68
N PRO A 39 5.16 11.25 11.68
CA PRO A 39 4.18 11.61 10.66
C PRO A 39 4.80 11.80 9.28
N VAL A 40 4.15 11.19 8.29
CA VAL A 40 4.49 11.28 6.87
C VAL A 40 3.24 11.60 6.05
N GLN A 41 3.42 12.36 4.97
CA GLN A 41 2.37 12.56 3.99
C GLN A 41 2.48 11.46 2.94
N VAL A 42 1.51 10.55 2.88
CA VAL A 42 1.38 9.61 1.75
C VAL A 42 0.81 10.40 0.57
N VAL A 43 1.43 10.27 -0.60
CA VAL A 43 1.08 11.00 -1.83
C VAL A 43 0.79 10.06 -3.01
N GLY A 44 0.80 8.74 -2.78
CA GLY A 44 0.51 7.72 -3.78
C GLY A 44 1.11 6.36 -3.43
N PHE A 45 0.92 5.40 -4.32
CA PHE A 45 1.39 4.03 -4.19
C PHE A 45 1.97 3.56 -5.52
N ASP A 46 3.02 2.75 -5.46
CA ASP A 46 3.76 2.27 -6.62
C ASP A 46 4.55 1.01 -6.25
N PHE A 47 5.14 0.31 -7.21
CA PHE A 47 6.10 -0.75 -6.91
C PHE A 47 7.49 -0.22 -6.54
N GLY A 48 8.27 -1.05 -5.86
CA GLY A 48 9.70 -0.82 -5.64
C GLY A 48 10.52 -1.27 -6.85
N GLU A 49 11.63 -0.58 -7.15
CA GLU A 49 12.63 -1.11 -8.08
C GLU A 49 13.71 -1.86 -7.27
N PRO A 50 14.20 -3.04 -7.72
CA PRO A 50 13.82 -3.79 -8.93
C PRO A 50 12.65 -4.78 -8.73
N TYR A 51 12.00 -4.78 -7.55
CA TYR A 51 11.01 -5.77 -7.17
C TYR A 51 9.58 -5.31 -7.47
N GLU A 52 9.05 -5.75 -8.61
CA GLU A 52 7.71 -5.40 -9.13
C GLU A 52 6.53 -6.02 -8.34
N THR A 53 6.79 -6.68 -7.20
CA THR A 53 5.75 -7.33 -6.38
C THR A 53 5.54 -6.70 -5.00
N ILE A 54 6.43 -5.79 -4.58
CA ILE A 54 6.33 -5.13 -3.28
C ILE A 54 5.65 -3.78 -3.45
N VAL A 55 4.44 -3.64 -2.92
CA VAL A 55 3.71 -2.38 -2.92
C VAL A 55 4.37 -1.40 -1.96
N MET A 56 4.72 -0.23 -2.49
CA MET A 56 5.39 0.86 -1.78
C MET A 56 4.45 2.06 -1.64
N ALA A 57 4.40 2.65 -0.46
CA ALA A 57 3.83 3.97 -0.25
C ALA A 57 4.84 5.04 -0.67
N VAL A 58 4.41 5.92 -1.57
CA VAL A 58 5.16 7.12 -1.95
C VAL A 58 4.87 8.19 -0.90
N CYS A 59 5.88 8.61 -0.16
CA CYS A 59 5.75 9.56 0.93
C CYS A 59 6.48 10.88 0.63
N ARG A 60 6.00 11.97 1.23
CA ARG A 60 6.65 13.27 1.28
C ARG A 60 6.86 13.68 2.73
N ARG A 61 8.08 14.07 3.08
CA ARG A 61 8.41 14.64 4.40
C ARG A 61 9.52 15.67 4.26
N LYS A 62 9.35 16.85 4.88
CA LYS A 62 10.33 17.95 4.85
C LYS A 62 10.82 18.28 3.43
N GLY A 63 9.89 18.30 2.47
CA GLY A 63 10.19 18.60 1.05
C GLY A 63 10.82 17.46 0.25
N LYS A 64 11.17 16.32 0.86
CA LYS A 64 11.75 15.16 0.17
C LYS A 64 10.69 14.11 -0.12
N ARG A 65 10.76 13.49 -1.31
CA ARG A 65 9.94 12.34 -1.74
C ARG A 65 10.75 11.06 -1.62
N TYR A 66 10.14 10.01 -1.07
CA TYR A 66 10.77 8.69 -0.89
C TYR A 66 9.70 7.59 -0.89
N LYS A 67 10.12 6.35 -1.14
CA LYS A 67 9.26 5.15 -1.09
C LYS A 67 9.55 4.37 0.18
N ILE A 68 8.51 3.84 0.81
CA ILE A 68 8.59 2.87 1.93
C ILE A 68 7.66 1.71 1.65
N ASN A 69 7.91 0.54 2.22
CA ASN A 69 6.98 -0.59 2.08
C ASN A 69 5.62 -0.20 2.69
N VAL A 70 4.53 -0.40 1.93
CA VAL A 70 3.19 -0.01 2.36
C VAL A 70 2.78 -0.64 3.69
N THR A 71 3.31 -1.83 3.99
CA THR A 71 3.04 -2.54 5.24
C THR A 71 3.57 -1.83 6.48
N THR A 72 4.50 -0.87 6.33
CA THR A 72 5.07 -0.07 7.42
C THR A 72 4.19 1.11 7.84
N LEU A 73 3.11 1.40 7.10
CA LEU A 73 2.20 2.48 7.44
C LEU A 73 1.43 2.18 8.73
N GLU A 74 1.46 3.12 9.65
CA GLU A 74 0.70 3.10 10.89
C GLU A 74 -0.38 4.20 10.84
N TRP A 75 -1.51 3.97 11.50
CA TRP A 75 -2.63 4.92 11.50
C TRP A 75 -2.58 5.78 12.78
N PRO A 76 -2.45 7.12 12.68
CA PRO A 76 -2.46 8.00 13.87
C PRO A 76 -3.84 8.11 14.55
N GLY A 77 -4.87 7.53 13.92
CA GLY A 77 -6.27 7.51 14.35
C GLY A 77 -7.03 6.46 13.55
N PRO A 78 -8.35 6.61 13.34
CA PRO A 78 -9.09 5.74 12.43
C PRO A 78 -8.41 5.69 11.05
N PRO A 79 -8.27 4.50 10.44
CA PRO A 79 -7.68 4.38 9.11
C PRO A 79 -8.49 5.19 8.07
N PRO A 80 -7.84 5.72 7.02
CA PRO A 80 -8.56 6.33 5.91
C PRO A 80 -9.45 5.30 5.21
N GLN A 81 -10.48 5.78 4.53
CA GLN A 81 -11.28 4.93 3.64
C GLN A 81 -10.36 4.22 2.63
N GLY A 82 -10.60 2.93 2.40
CA GLY A 82 -9.79 2.10 1.52
C GLY A 82 -8.63 1.40 2.22
N ALA A 83 -8.23 1.80 3.44
CA ALA A 83 -7.12 1.17 4.17
C ALA A 83 -7.27 -0.35 4.36
N GLU A 84 -8.50 -0.86 4.32
CA GLU A 84 -8.82 -2.29 4.28
C GLU A 84 -8.07 -3.04 3.15
N TRP A 85 -7.75 -2.39 2.03
CA TRP A 85 -6.98 -2.98 0.93
C TRP A 85 -5.50 -3.17 1.29
N ILE A 86 -4.94 -2.28 2.12
CA ILE A 86 -3.60 -2.47 2.70
C ILE A 86 -3.61 -3.63 3.69
N GLU A 87 -4.67 -3.77 4.50
CA GLU A 87 -4.79 -4.90 5.42
C GLU A 87 -4.97 -6.25 4.69
N ALA A 88 -5.73 -6.25 3.58
CA ALA A 88 -5.86 -7.42 2.71
C ALA A 88 -4.51 -7.80 2.07
N TYR A 89 -3.74 -6.82 1.57
CA TYR A 89 -2.39 -7.06 1.05
C TYR A 89 -1.46 -7.62 2.13
N ARG A 90 -1.51 -7.09 3.36
CA ARG A 90 -0.77 -7.62 4.51
C ARG A 90 -1.13 -9.07 4.82
N ALA A 91 -2.42 -9.43 4.72
CA ALA A 91 -2.88 -10.80 4.92
C ALA A 91 -2.42 -11.73 3.79
N TRP A 92 -2.51 -11.29 2.54
CA TRP A 92 -2.00 -12.05 1.39
C TRP A 92 -0.50 -12.37 1.52
N LEU A 93 0.33 -11.40 1.91
CA LEU A 93 1.77 -11.62 2.17
C LEU A 93 2.07 -12.64 3.28
N ARG A 94 1.11 -12.91 4.17
CA ARG A 94 1.24 -13.94 5.23
C ARG A 94 0.77 -15.32 4.79
N GLY A 95 0.22 -15.46 3.57
CA GLY A 95 -0.38 -16.70 3.08
C GLY A 95 -1.68 -17.07 3.78
N THR A 96 -2.42 -16.07 4.27
CA THR A 96 -3.77 -16.27 4.85
C THR A 96 -4.87 -16.29 3.81
#